data_AF-A0A368QVH5-F1
#
_entry.id   AF-A0A368QVH5-F1
#
_cell.length_a   1.000
_cell.length_b   1.000
_cell.length_c   1.000
_cell.angle_alpha   90.00
_cell.angle_beta   90.00
_cell.angle_gamma   90.00
#
_symmetry.space_group_name_H-M   'P 1'
#
loop_
_entity.id
_entity.type
_entity.pdbx_description
1 polymer ?
#
loop_
_entity_poly.entity_id
_entity_poly.type
_entity_poly.pdbx_seq_one_letter_code
_entity_poly.pdbx_strand_id
1 'polypeptide(L)'
;MDRVESVVESFPRFVFHLSPLSDLSLHVGSQAYFADVIAMIVGVFDVTHIWVRSNSIDTPRRVLGLKDLSGLEMKLVLWENRANEFDAKAIHLLGQEYVVVGIFVGTLVKSY
;
A
#
# COMPACT_ATOMS: atom_id res chain seq x y z
N MET A 1 15.80 -38.39 11.68
CA MET A 1 16.01 -37.44 10.58
C MET A 1 14.64 -37.07 10.06
N ASP A 2 14.16 -35.86 10.38
CA ASP A 2 12.86 -35.41 9.93
C ASP A 2 12.92 -35.12 8.44
N ARG A 3 12.03 -35.78 7.69
CA ARG A 3 11.95 -35.69 6.24
C ARG A 3 11.10 -34.45 5.93
N VAL A 4 11.75 -33.34 5.58
CA VAL A 4 11.06 -32.12 5.15
C VAL A 4 10.55 -32.35 3.73
N GLU A 5 9.24 -32.56 3.58
CA GLU A 5 8.61 -32.64 2.26
C GLU A 5 8.65 -31.26 1.58
N SER A 6 8.92 -31.25 0.27
CA SER A 6 8.90 -30.01 -0.52
C SER A 6 7.48 -29.45 -0.56
N VAL A 7 7.31 -28.20 -0.15
CA VAL A 7 6.02 -27.50 -0.23
C VAL A 7 5.54 -27.53 -1.69
N VAL A 8 4.37 -28.13 -1.90
CA VAL A 8 3.73 -28.20 -3.22
C VAL A 8 3.48 -26.77 -3.71
N GLU A 9 3.75 -26.46 -4.98
CA GLU A 9 3.58 -25.11 -5.53
C GLU A 9 2.15 -24.57 -5.40
N SER A 10 1.16 -25.46 -5.26
CA SER A 10 -0.25 -25.11 -5.02
C SER A 10 -0.56 -24.67 -3.58
N PHE A 11 0.40 -24.72 -2.67
CA PHE A 11 0.19 -24.28 -1.30
C PHE A 11 0.16 -22.74 -1.22
N PRO A 12 -0.93 -22.14 -0.70
CA PRO A 12 -1.02 -20.69 -0.60
C PRO A 12 0.13 -20.08 0.22
N ARG A 13 0.85 -19.12 -0.37
CA ARG A 13 1.95 -18.42 0.30
C ARG A 13 1.51 -17.20 1.10
N PHE A 14 0.42 -16.58 0.69
CA PHE A 14 -0.11 -15.36 1.29
C PHE A 14 -1.62 -15.46 1.43
N VAL A 15 -2.13 -14.99 2.56
CA VAL A 15 -3.56 -14.83 2.85
C VAL A 15 -3.76 -13.38 3.24
N PHE A 16 -4.77 -12.73 2.66
CA PHE A 16 -5.08 -11.32 2.91
C PHE A 16 -6.51 -11.19 3.42
N HIS A 17 -6.72 -10.29 4.37
CA HIS A 17 -8.05 -9.96 4.87
C HIS A 17 -8.51 -8.62 4.31
N LEU A 18 -8.92 -8.65 3.04
CA LEU A 18 -9.21 -7.45 2.26
C LEU A 18 -10.43 -6.69 2.80
N SER A 19 -10.23 -5.43 3.13
CA SER A 19 -11.27 -4.49 3.54
C SER A 19 -11.63 -3.55 2.37
N PRO A 20 -12.93 -3.34 2.08
CA PRO A 20 -13.36 -2.33 1.12
C PRO A 20 -12.89 -0.93 1.53
N LEU A 21 -12.58 -0.06 0.56
CA LEU A 21 -12.12 1.30 0.86
C LEU A 21 -13.19 2.12 1.63
N SER A 22 -14.48 1.84 1.39
CA SER A 22 -15.61 2.46 2.10
C SER A 22 -15.58 2.22 3.61
N ASP A 23 -15.09 1.06 4.03
CA ASP A 23 -15.18 0.59 5.41
C ASP A 23 -13.99 1.06 6.25
N LEU A 24 -12.95 1.58 5.60
CA LEU A 24 -11.73 2.06 6.28
C LEU A 24 -12.02 3.25 7.19
N SER A 25 -13.01 4.08 6.85
CA SER A 25 -13.42 5.22 7.68
C SER A 25 -13.78 4.83 9.13
N LEU A 26 -14.27 3.60 9.34
CA LEU A 26 -14.62 3.05 10.66
C LEU A 26 -13.38 2.75 11.53
N HIS A 27 -12.19 2.66 10.93
CA HIS A 27 -10.96 2.22 11.57
C HIS A 27 -9.95 3.37 11.77
N VAL A 28 -10.35 4.60 11.44
CA VAL A 28 -9.49 5.79 11.54
C VAL A 28 -8.94 5.94 12.97
N GLY A 29 -7.62 6.03 13.07
CA GLY A 29 -6.93 6.27 14.35
C GLY A 29 -6.76 5.04 15.23
N SER A 30 -7.35 3.89 14.88
CA SER A 30 -7.08 2.64 15.56
C SER A 30 -5.77 2.03 15.07
N GLN A 31 -4.86 1.74 16.00
CA GLN A 31 -3.66 0.94 15.72
C GLN A 31 -3.88 -0.56 15.98
N ALA A 32 -5.05 -0.93 16.50
CA ALA A 32 -5.41 -2.32 16.73
C ALA A 32 -5.83 -3.04 15.44
N TYR A 33 -6.22 -2.27 14.41
CA TYR A 33 -6.72 -2.80 13.14
C TYR A 33 -5.91 -2.23 11.98
N PHE A 34 -4.96 -3.03 11.50
CA PHE A 34 -4.34 -2.76 10.21
C PHE A 34 -5.22 -3.33 9.10
N ALA A 35 -5.36 -2.58 8.01
CA ALA A 35 -6.21 -2.95 6.88
C ALA A 35 -5.38 -3.48 5.72
N ASP A 36 -5.82 -4.60 5.15
CA ASP A 36 -5.36 -5.04 3.84
C ASP A 36 -6.34 -4.50 2.80
N VAL A 37 -5.86 -3.88 1.73
CA VAL A 37 -6.71 -3.26 0.71
C VAL A 37 -6.25 -3.66 -0.68
N ILE A 38 -7.21 -3.83 -1.58
CA ILE A 38 -6.97 -3.99 -3.02
C ILE A 38 -7.54 -2.79 -3.76
N ALA A 39 -6.75 -2.15 -4.59
CA ALA A 39 -7.18 -0.97 -5.32
C ALA A 39 -6.38 -0.75 -6.60
N MET A 40 -6.99 -0.03 -7.55
CA MET A 40 -6.30 0.49 -8.73
C MET A 40 -5.41 1.65 -8.31
N ILE A 41 -4.18 1.69 -8.82
CA ILE A 41 -3.26 2.82 -8.67
C ILE A 41 -3.56 3.80 -9.80
N VAL A 42 -4.14 4.95 -9.45
CA VAL A 42 -4.54 6.00 -10.42
C VAL A 42 -3.54 7.14 -10.51
N GLY A 43 -2.55 7.18 -9.62
CA GLY A 43 -1.48 8.16 -9.66
C GLY A 43 -0.36 7.84 -8.68
N VAL A 44 0.86 8.26 -9.03
CA VAL A 44 2.05 8.13 -8.18
C VAL A 44 2.73 9.48 -8.14
N PHE A 45 2.90 10.04 -6.95
CA PHE A 45 3.59 11.31 -6.76
C PHE A 45 5.10 11.09 -6.58
N ASP A 46 5.88 12.11 -6.92
CA ASP A 46 7.33 12.11 -6.66
C ASP A 46 7.62 12.01 -5.16
N VAL A 47 8.82 11.53 -4.83
CA VAL A 47 9.27 11.47 -3.43
C VAL A 47 9.45 12.90 -2.92
N THR A 48 8.77 13.20 -1.84
CA THR A 48 8.91 14.44 -1.07
C THR A 48 9.65 14.14 0.22
N HIS A 49 10.41 15.10 0.73
CA HIS A 49 11.04 14.99 2.05
C HIS A 49 10.28 15.89 3.01
N ILE A 50 9.87 15.33 4.15
CA ILE A 50 9.14 16.08 5.17
C ILE A 50 9.93 16.10 6.46
N TRP A 51 10.03 17.30 7.01
CA TRP A 51 10.57 17.51 8.33
C TRP A 51 9.51 17.15 9.38
N VAL A 52 9.73 16.05 10.10
CA VAL A 52 8.86 15.63 11.20
C VAL A 52 9.49 16.14 12.50
N ARG A 53 8.78 16.97 13.27
CA ARG A 53 9.30 17.61 14.51
C ARG A 53 9.97 16.64 15.51
N SER A 54 9.59 15.35 15.51
CA SER A 54 10.15 14.31 16.38
C SER A 54 11.42 13.66 15.83
N ASN A 55 11.72 13.81 14.54
CA ASN A 55 12.90 13.24 13.89
C ASN A 55 13.85 14.38 13.51
N SER A 56 15.13 14.25 13.84
CA SER A 56 16.18 15.19 13.42
C SER A 56 16.56 15.05 11.94
N ILE A 57 15.84 14.23 11.16
CA ILE A 57 16.17 13.82 9.79
C ILE A 57 14.93 13.98 8.91
N ASP A 58 15.11 14.61 7.75
CA ASP A 58 14.10 14.70 6.70
C ASP A 58 13.67 13.30 6.25
N THR A 59 12.40 12.98 6.41
CA THR A 59 11.88 11.63 6.15
C THR A 59 11.27 11.59 4.75
N PRO A 60 11.71 10.68 3.87
CA PRO A 60 11.14 10.58 2.53
C PRO A 60 9.72 10.00 2.61
N ARG A 61 8.85 10.59 1.80
CA ARG A 61 7.44 10.27 1.67
C ARG A 61 7.04 10.24 0.20
N ARG A 62 6.33 9.20 -0.18
CA ARG A 62 5.66 9.08 -1.47
C ARG A 62 4.16 8.86 -1.26
N VAL A 63 3.35 9.47 -2.12
CA VAL A 63 1.90 9.31 -2.10
C VAL A 63 1.46 8.55 -3.34
N LEU A 64 0.57 7.59 -3.17
CA LEU A 64 -0.15 6.94 -4.26
C LEU A 64 -1.62 7.36 -4.20
N GLY A 65 -2.21 7.63 -5.35
CA GLY A 65 -3.66 7.73 -5.51
C GLY A 65 -4.22 6.34 -5.78
N LEU A 66 -5.17 5.91 -4.94
CA LEU A 66 -5.88 4.66 -5.06
C LEU A 66 -7.34 4.90 -5.44
N LYS A 67 -7.91 3.98 -6.22
CA LYS A 67 -9.32 3.99 -6.60
C LYS A 67 -9.89 2.58 -6.60
N ASP A 68 -11.08 2.38 -6.04
CA ASP A 68 -11.79 1.12 -6.12
C ASP A 68 -12.78 1.07 -7.31
N LEU A 69 -13.48 -0.05 -7.45
CA LEU A 69 -14.48 -0.24 -8.52
C LEU A 69 -15.73 0.63 -8.35
N SER A 70 -16.01 1.13 -7.15
CA SER A 70 -17.10 2.09 -6.91
C SER A 70 -16.73 3.51 -7.34
N GLY A 71 -15.44 3.73 -7.61
CA GLY A 71 -14.88 5.03 -7.93
C GLY A 71 -14.46 5.83 -6.71
N LEU A 72 -14.52 5.26 -5.50
CA LEU A 72 -14.03 5.89 -4.28
C LEU A 72 -12.51 6.00 -4.35
N GLU A 73 -12.01 7.20 -4.07
CA GLU A 73 -10.58 7.52 -4.12
C GLU A 73 -9.99 7.67 -2.70
N MET A 74 -8.77 7.15 -2.52
CA MET A 74 -8.02 7.26 -1.27
C MET A 74 -6.55 7.49 -1.55
N LYS A 75 -5.84 8.12 -0.61
CA LYS A 75 -4.38 8.27 -0.68
C LYS A 75 -3.70 7.21 0.17
N LEU A 76 -2.76 6.49 -0.41
CA LEU A 76 -1.81 5.67 0.35
C LEU A 76 -0.49 6.43 0.49
N VAL A 77 0.07 6.44 1.70
CA VAL A 77 1.33 7.12 1.98
C VAL A 77 2.40 6.09 2.32
N LEU A 78 3.46 6.07 1.50
CA LEU A 78 4.66 5.28 1.72
C LEU A 78 5.71 6.16 2.41
N TRP A 79 6.40 5.60 3.39
CA TRP A 79 7.41 6.27 4.20
C TRP A 79 8.76 5.59 4.06
N GLU A 80 9.83 6.34 4.28
CA GLU A 80 11.20 5.83 4.39
C GLU A 80 11.59 4.97 3.17
N ASN A 81 12.10 3.76 3.41
CA ASN A 81 12.53 2.84 2.36
C ASN A 81 11.38 2.52 1.39
N ARG A 82 10.14 2.40 1.87
CA ARG A 82 8.98 2.15 0.99
C ARG A 82 8.73 3.29 0.02
N ALA A 83 9.01 4.54 0.40
CA ALA A 83 8.88 5.66 -0.51
C ALA A 83 9.90 5.59 -1.65
N ASN A 84 11.14 5.23 -1.33
CA ASN A 84 12.27 5.20 -2.27
C ASN A 84 12.28 3.94 -3.16
N GLU A 85 11.99 2.77 -2.60
CA GLU A 85 12.01 1.48 -3.29
C GLU A 85 10.82 1.29 -4.25
N PHE A 86 9.73 2.05 -4.06
CA PHE A 86 8.57 1.95 -4.93
C PHE A 86 8.92 2.39 -6.36
N ASP A 87 8.76 1.48 -7.32
CA ASP A 87 9.10 1.74 -8.73
C ASP A 87 8.02 2.56 -9.43
N ALA A 88 7.98 3.86 -9.13
CA ALA A 88 7.05 4.80 -9.74
C ALA A 88 7.16 4.84 -11.27
N LYS A 89 8.35 4.60 -11.82
CA LYS A 89 8.59 4.63 -13.26
C LYS A 89 7.94 3.42 -13.94
N ALA A 90 8.12 2.23 -13.40
CA ALA A 90 7.45 1.03 -13.93
C ALA A 90 5.92 1.17 -13.87
N ILE A 91 5.40 1.66 -12.75
CA ILE A 91 3.95 1.87 -12.58
C ILE A 91 3.43 2.91 -13.58
N HIS A 92 4.16 4.01 -13.80
CA HIS A 92 3.77 5.02 -14.78
C HIS A 92 3.75 4.48 -16.21
N LEU A 93 4.78 3.70 -16.59
CA LEU A 93 4.86 3.08 -17.92
C LEU A 93 3.74 2.06 -18.14
N LEU A 94 3.50 1.15 -17.18
CA LEU A 94 2.41 0.19 -17.24
C LEU A 94 1.04 0.88 -17.27
N GLY A 95 0.89 1.95 -16.48
CA GLY A 95 -0.33 2.73 -16.38
C GLY A 95 -0.73 3.50 -17.65
N GLN A 96 0.15 3.60 -18.66
CA GLN A 96 -0.21 4.19 -19.95
C GLN A 96 -1.11 3.27 -20.79
N GLU A 97 -1.06 1.96 -20.56
CA GLU A 97 -1.72 0.96 -21.38
C GLU A 97 -2.66 0.05 -20.56
N TYR A 98 -2.34 -0.16 -19.28
CA TYR A 98 -3.03 -1.10 -18.42
C TYR A 98 -3.51 -0.46 -17.12
N VAL A 99 -4.58 -1.01 -16.56
CA VAL A 99 -4.96 -0.74 -15.18
C VAL A 99 -3.98 -1.45 -14.25
N VAL A 100 -3.30 -0.69 -13.40
CA VAL A 100 -2.38 -1.25 -12.41
C VAL A 100 -3.13 -1.45 -11.10
N VAL A 101 -3.24 -2.69 -10.64
CA VAL A 101 -3.88 -3.05 -9.37
C VAL A 101 -2.83 -3.47 -8.35
N GLY A 102 -2.94 -2.96 -7.13
CA GLY A 102 -2.07 -3.31 -6.01
C GLY A 102 -2.86 -3.92 -4.86
N ILE A 103 -2.24 -4.88 -4.16
CA ILE A 103 -2.67 -5.34 -2.83
C ILE A 103 -1.70 -4.71 -1.83
N PHE A 104 -2.25 -3.94 -0.88
CA PHE A 104 -1.49 -3.25 0.15
C PHE A 104 -1.88 -3.83 1.50
N VAL A 105 -0.91 -4.44 2.17
CA VAL A 105 -1.13 -5.28 3.35
C VAL A 105 -0.67 -4.54 4.60
N GLY A 106 -1.41 -4.68 5.70
CA GLY A 106 -1.03 -4.12 6.99
C GLY A 106 -1.01 -2.59 7.02
N THR A 107 -1.91 -1.93 6.28
CA THR A 107 -1.93 -0.47 6.18
C THR A 107 -2.60 0.17 7.39
N LEU A 108 -2.05 1.30 7.85
CA LEU A 108 -2.61 2.08 8.95
C LEU A 108 -3.59 3.13 8.39
N VAL A 109 -4.83 3.13 8.90
CA VAL A 109 -5.84 4.09 8.48
C VAL A 109 -5.77 5.37 9.31
N LYS A 110 -5.65 6.52 8.63
CA LYS A 110 -5.60 7.85 9.26
C LYS A 110 -6.55 8.82 8.56
N SER A 111 -7.14 9.72 9.35
CA SER A 111 -7.67 10.98 8.87
C SER A 111 -6.58 12.04 8.91
N TYR A 112 -6.54 12.89 7.88
CA TYR A 112 -5.62 14.02 7.77
C TYR A 112 -6.41 15.30 7.58
#